data_AF-A0A9P4DNI6-F1
#
_entry.id   AF-A0A9P4DNI6-F1
#
_cell.length_a   1.000
_cell.length_b   1.000
_cell.length_c   1.000
_cell.angle_alpha   90.00
_cell.angle_beta   90.00
_cell.angle_gamma   90.00
#
_symmetry.space_group_name_H-M   'P 1'
#
loop_
_entity.id
_entity.type
_entity.pdbx_description
1 polymer ?
#
loop_
_entity_poly.entity_id
_entity_poly.type
_entity_poly.pdbx_seq_one_letter_code
_entity_poly.pdbx_strand_id
1 'polypeptide(L)'
;MYTFAVAMLAGMILTGCSSSEEIPGGTPDNGPKLKIETRSADAAEAAYAHWAILVSEGNIADAKSAADAAALGSFSVEPGSYTVYAVASSDETNLTFTGVAASNAVADARVKITDISAQIPELLVGNSDVVTVGAEGAAAALQLKRVVASVTVTVSGLENVDAESITLTIGNMYDQVSLDGAFSKSGAAFASKSLVLTKNAEGKFVGNAIVMPTDTEASNLSLTYSVNGTDYTSTPAGRIAANGQYELATTVEAGSSSSKVNLNSAITYAAWDSTVVNLSDSFTIDETTPDKQWMGPTALPISGSAAPGYDNFWASSDGGDSGWGETFWQYNLYDGNKTDGSNYWCPDEWDRTAPVWYIDLGAAKQGVTIDYWNKAGGKGGQKIKTMDIYASNTRADYGGGNADWVKIMTFTSDKTTPTTDAGAQVTTGKIAFSEDGSVSYQYVKCVMTSKVNPDGATITDVLDVNVGEVEVSYWEFK
;
A
#
# COMPACT_ATOMS: atom_id res chain seq x y z
N MET A 1 -12.69 41.56 -57.62
CA MET A 1 -14.14 41.50 -57.85
C MET A 1 -14.72 40.63 -56.74
N TYR A 2 -15.45 41.26 -55.83
CA TYR A 2 -16.03 40.64 -54.64
C TYR A 2 -17.28 39.84 -55.00
N THR A 3 -17.46 38.66 -54.41
CA THR A 3 -18.79 38.13 -54.11
C THR A 3 -18.73 37.47 -52.73
N PHE A 4 -19.32 38.15 -51.75
CA PHE A 4 -19.61 37.61 -50.43
C PHE A 4 -20.82 36.66 -50.53
N ALA A 5 -20.70 35.45 -50.03
CA ALA A 5 -21.84 34.60 -49.67
C ALA A 5 -21.90 34.54 -48.14
N VAL A 6 -22.83 35.30 -47.56
CA VAL A 6 -23.17 35.25 -46.13
C VAL A 6 -24.16 34.10 -45.95
N ALA A 7 -23.72 33.00 -45.36
CA ALA A 7 -24.63 32.00 -44.80
C ALA A 7 -24.88 32.38 -43.33
N MET A 8 -26.09 32.87 -43.05
CA MET A 8 -26.60 33.03 -41.69
C MET A 8 -26.68 31.63 -41.05
N LEU A 9 -25.72 31.29 -40.20
CA LEU A 9 -25.83 30.17 -39.28
C LEU A 9 -26.58 30.68 -38.05
N ALA A 10 -27.88 30.42 -37.99
CA ALA A 10 -28.66 30.61 -36.78
C ALA A 10 -28.07 29.70 -35.70
N GLY A 11 -27.42 30.31 -34.71
CA GLY A 11 -26.99 29.62 -33.50
C GLY A 11 -28.21 29.20 -32.69
N MET A 12 -28.69 27.98 -32.92
CA MET A 12 -29.45 27.26 -31.90
C MET A 12 -28.46 26.88 -30.80
N ILE A 13 -28.46 27.65 -29.73
CA ILE A 13 -27.97 27.22 -28.44
C ILE A 13 -28.91 26.08 -28.02
N LEU A 14 -28.48 24.82 -28.22
CA LEU A 14 -29.09 23.68 -27.55
C LEU A 14 -28.74 23.80 -26.07
N THR A 15 -29.59 24.49 -25.31
CA THR A 15 -29.75 24.18 -23.88
C THR A 15 -30.36 22.79 -23.81
N GLY A 16 -29.53 21.77 -23.56
CA GLY A 16 -30.00 20.44 -23.25
C GLY A 16 -30.70 20.46 -21.90
N CYS A 17 -32.01 20.74 -21.88
CA CYS A 17 -32.86 20.31 -20.78
C CYS A 17 -32.85 18.78 -20.79
N SER A 18 -32.34 18.15 -19.74
CA SER A 18 -32.69 16.77 -19.41
C SER A 18 -34.20 16.71 -19.23
N SER A 19 -34.93 16.20 -20.21
CA SER A 19 -36.37 15.96 -20.08
C SER A 19 -36.57 14.81 -19.08
N SER A 20 -36.93 15.13 -17.83
CA SER A 20 -37.53 14.16 -16.92
C SER A 20 -38.84 13.66 -17.55
N GLU A 21 -39.21 12.41 -17.31
CA GLU A 21 -40.54 11.90 -17.66
C GLU A 21 -41.61 12.83 -17.05
N GLU A 22 -42.55 13.31 -17.87
CA GLU A 22 -43.62 14.20 -17.43
C GLU A 22 -44.61 13.39 -16.57
N ILE A 23 -44.67 13.69 -15.27
CA ILE A 23 -45.60 13.04 -14.35
C ILE A 23 -46.99 13.67 -14.54
N PRO A 24 -48.09 12.89 -14.61
CA PRO A 24 -49.44 13.43 -14.81
C PRO A 24 -49.80 14.48 -13.74
N GLY A 25 -50.28 15.65 -14.17
CA GLY A 25 -50.84 16.68 -13.30
C GLY A 25 -52.34 16.87 -13.58
N GLY A 26 -53.18 16.81 -12.55
CA GLY A 26 -54.63 16.91 -12.77
C GLY A 26 -55.49 16.73 -11.52
N THR A 27 -55.42 17.66 -10.58
CA THR A 27 -56.39 17.75 -9.49
C THR A 27 -57.27 19.01 -9.58
N PRO A 28 -58.52 18.99 -9.06
CA PRO A 28 -59.41 20.15 -9.11
C PRO A 28 -58.96 21.25 -8.14
N ASP A 29 -58.81 22.50 -8.62
CA ASP A 29 -58.28 23.63 -7.84
C ASP A 29 -59.08 23.98 -6.55
N ASN A 30 -60.35 23.58 -6.49
CA ASN A 30 -61.30 23.94 -5.42
C ASN A 30 -61.64 22.81 -4.42
N GLY A 31 -60.98 21.64 -4.50
CA GLY A 31 -61.21 20.52 -3.56
C GLY A 31 -60.60 20.76 -2.16
N PRO A 32 -61.01 19.97 -1.13
CA PRO A 32 -60.32 19.90 0.16
C PRO A 32 -58.80 19.86 0.04
N LYS A 33 -58.09 20.54 0.94
CA LYS A 33 -56.63 20.65 0.89
C LYS A 33 -55.98 19.52 1.70
N LEU A 34 -55.11 18.76 1.05
CA LEU A 34 -54.17 17.86 1.70
C LEU A 34 -52.84 18.58 1.86
N LYS A 35 -52.56 19.03 3.08
CA LYS A 35 -51.30 19.72 3.42
C LYS A 35 -50.18 18.71 3.50
N ILE A 36 -49.00 19.11 3.06
CA ILE A 36 -47.79 18.29 3.17
C ILE A 36 -46.99 18.84 4.34
N GLU A 37 -46.72 17.98 5.32
CA GLU A 37 -45.90 18.31 6.49
C GLU A 37 -44.64 17.46 6.45
N THR A 38 -43.55 18.01 5.93
CA THR A 38 -42.24 17.35 6.01
C THR A 38 -41.70 17.47 7.42
N ARG A 39 -41.43 16.34 8.06
CA ARG A 39 -40.63 16.31 9.29
C ARG A 39 -39.19 15.99 8.89
N SER A 40 -38.45 17.02 8.50
CA SER A 40 -37.01 16.91 8.27
C SER A 40 -36.31 16.45 9.56
N ALA A 41 -35.30 15.59 9.46
CA ALA A 41 -34.48 15.21 10.61
C ALA A 41 -33.50 16.34 10.98
N ASP A 42 -33.11 17.16 9.99
CA ASP A 42 -32.22 18.31 10.13
C ASP A 42 -32.76 19.56 9.40
N ALA A 43 -32.41 20.76 9.88
CA ALA A 43 -32.76 22.05 9.30
C ALA A 43 -32.16 22.25 7.88
N ALA A 44 -31.04 21.60 7.58
CA ALA A 44 -30.43 21.63 6.25
C ALA A 44 -31.30 20.92 5.18
N GLU A 45 -31.96 19.84 5.56
CA GLU A 45 -32.79 19.02 4.65
C GLU A 45 -34.07 19.77 4.22
N ALA A 46 -34.54 20.73 5.01
CA ALA A 46 -35.69 21.57 4.65
C ALA A 46 -35.41 22.49 3.44
N ALA A 47 -34.14 22.78 3.16
CA ALA A 47 -33.70 23.62 2.05
C ALA A 47 -33.45 22.85 0.74
N TYR A 48 -33.61 21.52 0.74
CA TYR A 48 -33.45 20.69 -0.45
C TYR A 48 -34.62 20.86 -1.42
N ALA A 49 -34.40 20.62 -2.70
CA ALA A 49 -35.49 20.54 -3.66
C ALA A 49 -36.40 19.35 -3.31
N HIS A 50 -37.71 19.59 -3.23
CA HIS A 50 -38.70 18.60 -2.83
C HIS A 50 -39.60 18.26 -4.00
N TRP A 51 -39.83 16.97 -4.20
CA TRP A 51 -40.83 16.43 -5.12
C TRP A 51 -41.84 15.64 -4.30
N ALA A 52 -43.12 15.99 -4.39
CA ALA A 52 -44.21 15.25 -3.79
C ALA A 52 -45.07 14.58 -4.85
N ILE A 53 -45.43 13.34 -4.60
CA ILE A 53 -46.21 12.49 -5.49
C ILE A 53 -47.43 12.01 -4.72
N LEU A 54 -48.61 12.40 -5.19
CA LEU A 54 -49.89 11.98 -4.64
C LEU A 54 -50.30 10.66 -5.25
N VAL A 55 -50.68 9.69 -4.42
CA VAL A 55 -51.08 8.35 -4.83
C VAL A 55 -52.47 8.04 -4.32
N SER A 56 -53.30 7.48 -5.18
CA SER A 56 -54.62 6.95 -4.87
C SER A 56 -54.74 5.53 -5.43
N GLU A 57 -55.15 4.58 -4.59
CA GLU A 57 -55.31 3.17 -4.99
C GLU A 57 -54.06 2.56 -5.67
N GLY A 58 -52.87 2.97 -5.23
CA GLY A 58 -51.58 2.52 -5.78
C GLY A 58 -51.16 3.19 -7.09
N ASN A 59 -51.98 4.10 -7.64
CA ASN A 59 -51.68 4.85 -8.86
C ASN A 59 -51.33 6.30 -8.55
N ILE A 60 -50.41 6.86 -9.34
CA ILE A 60 -50.00 8.26 -9.26
C ILE A 60 -51.15 9.12 -9.77
N ALA A 61 -51.66 9.99 -8.90
CA ALA A 61 -52.81 10.86 -9.16
C ALA A 61 -52.39 12.30 -9.47
N ASP A 62 -51.30 12.78 -8.86
CA ASP A 62 -50.76 14.12 -9.08
C ASP A 62 -49.30 14.18 -8.62
N ALA A 63 -48.54 15.17 -9.08
CA ALA A 63 -47.19 15.44 -8.58
C ALA A 63 -46.84 16.92 -8.62
N LYS A 64 -45.98 17.35 -7.70
CA LYS A 64 -45.50 18.73 -7.59
C LYS A 64 -44.03 18.73 -7.19
N SER A 65 -43.30 19.72 -7.67
CA SER A 65 -41.94 20.00 -7.22
C SER A 65 -41.80 21.44 -6.73
N ALA A 66 -40.87 21.65 -5.82
CA ALA A 66 -40.53 22.96 -5.28
C ALA A 66 -39.05 23.01 -4.88
N ALA A 67 -38.48 24.21 -4.84
CA ALA A 67 -37.09 24.42 -4.48
C ALA A 67 -36.77 24.10 -3.00
N ASP A 68 -37.79 24.11 -2.13
CA ASP A 68 -37.68 23.80 -0.71
C ASP A 68 -39.00 23.23 -0.15
N ALA A 69 -38.95 22.72 1.08
CA ALA A 69 -40.10 22.12 1.74
C ALA A 69 -41.26 23.12 1.96
N ALA A 70 -40.94 24.39 2.23
CA ALA A 70 -41.94 25.40 2.55
C ALA A 70 -42.73 25.85 1.30
N ALA A 71 -42.10 25.80 0.13
CA ALA A 71 -42.68 26.17 -1.16
C ALA A 71 -43.55 25.07 -1.80
N LEU A 72 -43.55 23.84 -1.28
CA LEU A 72 -44.23 22.68 -1.86
C LEU A 72 -45.77 22.80 -1.87
N GLY A 73 -46.33 23.52 -0.89
CA GLY A 73 -47.76 23.79 -0.80
C GLY A 73 -48.63 22.55 -0.51
N SER A 74 -49.89 22.59 -0.94
CA SER A 74 -50.88 21.52 -0.69
C SER A 74 -51.39 20.90 -2.00
N PHE A 75 -51.84 19.66 -1.94
CA PHE A 75 -52.68 19.07 -2.99
C PHE A 75 -54.14 19.49 -2.77
N SER A 76 -54.87 19.69 -3.85
CA SER A 76 -56.33 19.82 -3.82
C SER A 76 -56.88 18.45 -4.19
N VAL A 77 -57.73 17.83 -3.38
CA VAL A 77 -58.20 16.47 -3.64
C VAL A 77 -59.68 16.34 -3.32
N GLU A 78 -60.34 15.33 -3.87
CA GLU A 78 -61.66 14.93 -3.41
C GLU A 78 -61.55 14.17 -2.07
N PRO A 79 -62.62 14.08 -1.27
CA PRO A 79 -62.61 13.22 -0.08
C PRO A 79 -62.30 11.77 -0.44
N GLY A 80 -61.32 11.18 0.24
CA GLY A 80 -60.79 9.85 -0.13
C GLY A 80 -59.57 9.45 0.70
N SER A 81 -58.95 8.32 0.32
CA SER A 81 -57.74 7.82 0.95
C SER A 81 -56.55 7.98 0.01
N TYR A 82 -55.51 8.65 0.48
CA TYR A 82 -54.33 9.00 -0.31
C TYR A 82 -53.05 8.67 0.43
N THR A 83 -51.99 8.40 -0.31
CA THR A 83 -50.62 8.39 0.23
C THR A 83 -49.83 9.47 -0.49
N VAL A 84 -49.05 10.26 0.27
CA VAL A 84 -48.08 11.19 -0.31
C VAL A 84 -46.70 10.57 -0.18
N TYR A 85 -46.02 10.45 -1.30
CA TYR A 85 -44.60 10.14 -1.37
C TYR A 85 -43.82 11.41 -1.57
N ALA A 86 -42.60 11.47 -1.03
CA ALA A 86 -41.72 12.58 -1.24
C ALA A 86 -40.27 12.15 -1.48
N VAL A 87 -39.60 12.94 -2.31
CA VAL A 87 -38.17 12.87 -2.56
C VAL A 87 -37.61 14.25 -2.27
N ALA A 88 -36.52 14.31 -1.50
CA ALA A 88 -35.79 15.53 -1.25
C ALA A 88 -34.33 15.35 -1.69
N SER A 89 -33.82 16.31 -2.46
CA SER A 89 -32.44 16.25 -2.98
C SER A 89 -31.70 17.57 -2.82
N SER A 90 -30.43 17.50 -2.44
CA SER A 90 -29.56 18.69 -2.37
C SER A 90 -29.24 19.27 -3.75
N ASP A 91 -29.31 18.45 -4.81
CA ASP A 91 -29.09 18.82 -6.21
C ASP A 91 -29.87 17.86 -7.12
N GLU A 92 -30.49 18.38 -8.18
CA GLU A 92 -31.33 17.61 -9.12
C GLU A 92 -30.60 17.26 -10.43
N THR A 93 -29.39 17.78 -10.64
CA THR A 93 -28.66 17.63 -11.90
C THR A 93 -28.25 16.19 -12.22
N ASN A 94 -27.99 15.38 -11.19
CA ASN A 94 -27.52 14.00 -11.32
C ASN A 94 -28.57 12.96 -10.87
N LEU A 95 -29.85 13.27 -10.99
CA LEU A 95 -30.94 12.32 -10.74
C LEU A 95 -31.99 12.38 -11.84
N THR A 96 -32.75 11.29 -11.97
CA THR A 96 -33.93 11.22 -12.84
C THR A 96 -35.00 10.34 -12.20
N PHE A 97 -36.26 10.68 -12.45
CA PHE A 97 -37.40 9.86 -12.08
C PHE A 97 -37.72 8.88 -13.20
N THR A 98 -37.89 7.61 -12.86
CA THR A 98 -38.15 6.54 -13.84
C THR A 98 -39.30 5.65 -13.40
N GLY A 99 -39.88 4.94 -14.37
CA GLY A 99 -40.91 3.92 -14.14
C GLY A 99 -42.33 4.49 -14.00
N VAL A 100 -42.50 5.82 -14.03
CA VAL A 100 -43.80 6.49 -13.88
C VAL A 100 -44.60 6.43 -15.17
N ALA A 101 -43.98 6.72 -16.32
CA ALA A 101 -44.68 6.78 -17.61
C ALA A 101 -45.15 5.40 -18.13
N ALA A 102 -44.62 4.30 -17.60
CA ALA A 102 -44.88 2.95 -18.10
C ALA A 102 -46.16 2.31 -17.53
N SER A 103 -46.52 2.60 -16.28
CA SER A 103 -47.67 1.96 -15.61
C SER A 103 -48.56 2.89 -14.80
N ASN A 104 -48.15 4.15 -14.58
CA ASN A 104 -48.73 5.05 -13.58
C ASN A 104 -48.78 4.47 -12.14
N ALA A 105 -48.23 3.29 -11.89
CA ALA A 105 -48.24 2.66 -10.58
C ALA A 105 -47.05 3.16 -9.75
N VAL A 106 -47.31 3.53 -8.49
CA VAL A 106 -46.24 4.00 -7.59
C VAL A 106 -45.19 2.90 -7.34
N ALA A 107 -45.60 1.63 -7.40
CA ALA A 107 -44.73 0.49 -7.20
C ALA A 107 -43.58 0.41 -8.24
N ASP A 108 -43.73 1.05 -9.39
CA ASP A 108 -42.71 1.10 -10.44
C ASP A 108 -41.87 2.38 -10.40
N ALA A 109 -42.31 3.40 -9.66
CA ALA A 109 -41.61 4.67 -9.55
C ALA A 109 -40.26 4.53 -8.83
N ARG A 110 -39.19 5.02 -9.45
CA ARG A 110 -37.83 5.03 -8.89
C ARG A 110 -37.19 6.41 -9.07
N VAL A 111 -36.24 6.71 -8.20
CA VAL A 111 -35.23 7.75 -8.41
C VAL A 111 -33.94 7.05 -8.79
N LYS A 112 -33.39 7.41 -9.95
CA LYS A 112 -32.14 6.88 -10.49
C LYS A 112 -31.06 7.95 -10.47
N ILE A 113 -29.85 7.59 -10.07
CA ILE A 113 -28.65 8.40 -10.28
C ILE A 113 -28.23 8.26 -11.74
N THR A 114 -28.13 9.39 -12.46
CA THR A 114 -27.91 9.38 -13.91
C THR A 114 -26.48 9.00 -14.26
N ASP A 115 -25.51 9.57 -13.55
CA ASP A 115 -24.09 9.24 -13.64
C ASP A 115 -23.53 8.97 -12.23
N ILE A 116 -23.32 7.69 -11.91
CA ILE A 116 -22.76 7.24 -10.64
C ILE A 116 -21.37 7.83 -10.36
N SER A 117 -20.63 8.18 -11.42
CA SER A 117 -19.25 8.70 -11.33
C SER A 117 -19.24 10.17 -10.93
N ALA A 118 -20.24 10.94 -11.36
CA ALA A 118 -20.41 12.34 -10.99
C ALA A 118 -20.80 12.51 -9.50
N GLN A 119 -20.82 13.75 -9.01
CA GLN A 119 -21.23 14.04 -7.64
C GLN A 119 -22.66 13.52 -7.41
N ILE A 120 -22.84 12.70 -6.38
CA ILE A 120 -24.16 12.20 -5.99
C ILE A 120 -24.73 13.19 -4.98
N PRO A 121 -25.97 13.68 -5.14
CA PRO A 121 -26.59 14.56 -4.18
C PRO A 121 -26.92 13.83 -2.88
N GLU A 122 -27.07 14.58 -1.78
CA GLU A 122 -27.82 14.04 -0.65
C GLU A 122 -29.26 13.79 -1.10
N LEU A 123 -29.74 12.58 -0.86
CA LEU A 123 -31.04 12.12 -1.33
C LEU A 123 -31.80 11.51 -0.16
N LEU A 124 -33.06 11.91 -0.02
CA LEU A 124 -34.01 11.36 0.91
C LEU A 124 -35.28 10.94 0.20
N VAL A 125 -35.89 9.87 0.68
CA VAL A 125 -37.23 9.42 0.25
C VAL A 125 -38.09 9.11 1.45
N GLY A 126 -39.40 9.19 1.30
CA GLY A 126 -40.34 8.82 2.35
C GLY A 126 -41.78 8.91 1.89
N ASN A 127 -42.68 8.47 2.76
CA ASN A 127 -44.11 8.54 2.54
C ASN A 127 -44.85 8.95 3.82
N SER A 128 -46.14 9.27 3.68
CA SER A 128 -47.00 9.75 4.76
C SER A 128 -47.81 8.66 5.46
N ASP A 129 -47.64 7.39 5.08
CA ASP A 129 -48.67 6.36 5.17
C ASP A 129 -50.01 6.82 4.53
N VAL A 130 -51.05 6.00 4.65
CA VAL A 130 -52.39 6.32 4.13
C VAL A 130 -53.05 7.40 4.99
N VAL A 131 -53.45 8.49 4.34
CA VAL A 131 -54.16 9.63 4.92
C VAL A 131 -55.59 9.67 4.38
N THR A 132 -56.58 9.67 5.28
CA THR A 132 -57.98 9.89 4.91
C THR A 132 -58.30 11.38 4.91
N VAL A 133 -58.75 11.89 3.76
CA VAL A 133 -59.11 13.29 3.54
C VAL A 133 -60.62 13.44 3.56
N GLY A 134 -61.13 14.29 4.46
CA GLY A 134 -62.54 14.69 4.51
C GLY A 134 -62.79 16.07 3.90
N ALA A 135 -64.01 16.60 4.08
CA ALA A 135 -64.38 17.92 3.56
C ALA A 135 -63.55 19.08 4.14
N GLU A 136 -63.00 18.91 5.34
CA GLU A 136 -62.14 19.90 6.02
C GLU A 136 -60.67 19.85 5.57
N GLY A 137 -60.31 18.88 4.71
CA GLY A 137 -58.93 18.58 4.35
C GLY A 137 -58.23 17.68 5.36
N ALA A 138 -56.92 17.50 5.19
CA ALA A 138 -56.06 16.73 6.11
C ALA A 138 -54.59 17.19 5.99
N ALA A 139 -53.72 16.62 6.82
CA ALA A 139 -52.27 16.79 6.73
C ALA A 139 -51.58 15.43 6.57
N ALA A 140 -50.67 15.34 5.61
CA ALA A 140 -49.80 14.22 5.36
C ALA A 140 -48.44 14.48 6.02
N ALA A 141 -48.16 13.80 7.13
CA ALA A 141 -46.89 13.89 7.82
C ALA A 141 -45.87 12.95 7.14
N LEU A 142 -44.88 13.51 6.46
CA LEU A 142 -43.84 12.76 5.77
C LEU A 142 -42.67 12.44 6.70
N GLN A 143 -42.26 11.17 6.70
CA GLN A 143 -41.02 10.72 7.33
C GLN A 143 -39.97 10.45 6.25
N LEU A 144 -39.15 11.45 5.98
CA LEU A 144 -38.05 11.32 5.02
C LEU A 144 -36.89 10.55 5.65
N LYS A 145 -36.30 9.65 4.85
CA LYS A 145 -35.12 8.86 5.22
C LYS A 145 -34.05 9.06 4.16
N ARG A 146 -32.82 9.34 4.61
CA ARG A 146 -31.66 9.43 3.74
C ARG A 146 -31.35 8.06 3.14
N VAL A 147 -31.19 8.02 1.82
CA VAL A 147 -30.98 6.79 1.05
C VAL A 147 -29.55 6.65 0.52
N VAL A 148 -28.70 7.64 0.80
CA VAL A 148 -27.27 7.66 0.47
C VAL A 148 -26.40 7.55 1.72
N ALA A 149 -25.10 7.37 1.52
CA ALA A 149 -24.08 7.33 2.56
C ALA A 149 -22.93 8.29 2.23
N SER A 150 -22.14 8.66 3.24
CA SER A 150 -20.93 9.46 3.07
C SER A 150 -19.74 8.58 3.36
N VAL A 151 -18.74 8.66 2.51
CA VAL A 151 -17.49 7.92 2.64
C VAL A 151 -16.35 8.93 2.62
N THR A 152 -15.57 8.94 3.69
CA THR A 152 -14.28 9.62 3.76
C THR A 152 -13.19 8.58 3.65
N VAL A 153 -12.23 8.82 2.76
CA VAL A 153 -11.16 7.87 2.43
C VAL A 153 -9.84 8.50 2.79
N THR A 154 -8.97 7.72 3.44
CA THR A 154 -7.57 8.07 3.67
C THR A 154 -6.68 6.90 3.29
N VAL A 155 -5.71 7.14 2.43
CA VAL A 155 -4.70 6.16 2.01
C VAL A 155 -3.32 6.62 2.49
N SER A 156 -2.69 5.80 3.33
CA SER A 156 -1.33 5.98 3.85
C SER A 156 -0.36 4.94 3.28
N GLY A 157 0.95 5.21 3.31
CA GLY A 157 1.99 4.32 2.78
C GLY A 157 2.35 4.55 1.31
N LEU A 158 1.75 5.56 0.67
CA LEU A 158 2.04 6.00 -0.69
C LEU A 158 2.63 7.43 -0.75
N GLU A 159 3.13 7.94 0.37
CA GLU A 159 3.57 9.34 0.50
C GLU A 159 4.69 9.68 -0.49
N ASN A 160 5.58 8.71 -0.75
CA ASN A 160 6.70 8.80 -1.67
C ASN A 160 6.34 8.56 -3.14
N VAL A 161 5.10 8.19 -3.47
CA VAL A 161 4.67 8.01 -4.86
C VAL A 161 4.64 9.37 -5.57
N ASP A 162 5.30 9.47 -6.72
CA ASP A 162 5.27 10.66 -7.57
C ASP A 162 3.95 10.73 -8.36
N ALA A 163 2.87 11.07 -7.67
CA ALA A 163 1.54 11.29 -8.23
C ALA A 163 0.78 12.36 -7.43
N GLU A 164 0.09 13.27 -8.11
CA GLU A 164 -0.75 14.30 -7.47
C GLU A 164 -2.10 13.73 -7.00
N SER A 165 -2.57 12.68 -7.68
CA SER A 165 -3.82 11.99 -7.35
C SER A 165 -3.77 10.50 -7.70
N ILE A 166 -4.58 9.72 -7.00
CA ILE A 166 -4.90 8.33 -7.34
C ILE A 166 -6.41 8.17 -7.46
N THR A 167 -6.87 7.06 -8.03
CA THR A 167 -8.31 6.79 -8.15
C THR A 167 -8.69 5.60 -7.30
N LEU A 168 -9.74 5.72 -6.48
CA LEU A 168 -10.42 4.59 -5.84
C LEU A 168 -11.73 4.32 -6.57
N THR A 169 -11.95 3.10 -7.02
CA THR A 169 -13.24 2.60 -7.49
C THR A 169 -13.89 1.75 -6.40
N ILE A 170 -15.08 2.14 -5.97
CA ILE A 170 -15.94 1.34 -5.08
C ILE A 170 -16.98 0.64 -5.97
N GLY A 171 -16.99 -0.68 -5.97
CA GLY A 171 -17.89 -1.51 -6.77
C GLY A 171 -19.18 -1.91 -6.05
N ASN A 172 -20.03 -2.65 -6.76
CA ASN A 172 -21.25 -3.28 -6.26
C ASN A 172 -22.29 -2.30 -5.67
N MET A 173 -22.42 -1.10 -6.24
CA MET A 173 -23.42 -0.12 -5.83
C MET A 173 -24.76 -0.26 -6.56
N TYR A 174 -25.84 -0.02 -5.82
CA TYR A 174 -27.13 0.30 -6.43
C TYR A 174 -27.07 1.68 -7.10
N ASP A 175 -27.87 1.88 -8.14
CA ASP A 175 -27.96 3.16 -8.87
C ASP A 175 -29.39 3.73 -8.89
N GLN A 176 -30.35 3.04 -8.27
CA GLN A 176 -31.71 3.53 -8.12
C GLN A 176 -32.37 3.05 -6.82
N VAL A 177 -33.38 3.80 -6.39
CA VAL A 177 -34.15 3.56 -5.17
C VAL A 177 -35.63 3.81 -5.42
N SER A 178 -36.51 2.99 -4.84
CA SER A 178 -37.94 3.25 -4.86
C SER A 178 -38.33 4.37 -3.90
N LEU A 179 -39.53 4.90 -4.07
CA LEU A 179 -40.06 5.93 -3.18
C LEU A 179 -40.29 5.42 -1.74
N ASP A 180 -40.36 4.10 -1.56
CA ASP A 180 -40.39 3.40 -0.25
C ASP A 180 -38.99 3.06 0.29
N GLY A 181 -37.91 3.43 -0.41
CA GLY A 181 -36.53 3.21 0.04
C GLY A 181 -35.92 1.86 -0.35
N ALA A 182 -36.55 1.09 -1.25
CA ALA A 182 -35.99 -0.18 -1.73
C ALA A 182 -34.96 0.06 -2.83
N PHE A 183 -33.73 -0.39 -2.62
CA PHE A 183 -32.64 -0.25 -3.59
C PHE A 183 -32.75 -1.29 -4.70
N SER A 184 -32.37 -0.89 -5.92
CA SER A 184 -32.33 -1.80 -7.06
C SER A 184 -31.30 -1.35 -8.09
N LYS A 185 -31.06 -2.20 -9.09
CA LYS A 185 -30.18 -1.93 -10.22
C LYS A 185 -31.05 -1.47 -11.40
N SER A 186 -30.66 -0.40 -12.07
CA SER A 186 -31.33 0.06 -13.30
C SER A 186 -30.98 -0.82 -14.51
N GLY A 187 -29.89 -1.59 -14.42
CA GLY A 187 -29.47 -2.59 -15.40
C GLY A 187 -29.24 -3.98 -14.81
N ALA A 188 -28.58 -4.85 -15.59
CA ALA A 188 -28.31 -6.23 -15.17
C ALA A 188 -27.28 -6.32 -14.03
N ALA A 189 -26.28 -5.43 -14.03
CA ALA A 189 -25.17 -5.41 -13.10
C ALA A 189 -25.28 -4.23 -12.11
N PHE A 190 -24.55 -4.34 -11.00
CA PHE A 190 -24.34 -3.21 -10.09
C PHE A 190 -23.46 -2.13 -10.75
N ALA A 191 -23.60 -0.91 -10.27
CA ALA A 191 -22.76 0.21 -10.65
C ALA A 191 -21.48 0.26 -9.80
N SER A 192 -20.52 1.09 -10.23
CA SER A 192 -19.28 1.36 -9.51
C SER A 192 -19.00 2.86 -9.53
N LYS A 193 -18.52 3.42 -8.42
CA LYS A 193 -18.16 4.84 -8.32
C LYS A 193 -16.67 5.00 -8.22
N SER A 194 -16.11 5.84 -9.07
CA SER A 194 -14.72 6.28 -8.99
C SER A 194 -14.61 7.58 -8.19
N LEU A 195 -13.61 7.64 -7.32
CA LEU A 195 -13.27 8.79 -6.49
C LEU A 195 -11.81 9.15 -6.73
N VAL A 196 -11.56 10.42 -7.06
CA VAL A 196 -10.20 10.95 -7.15
C VAL A 196 -9.74 11.32 -5.75
N LEU A 197 -8.65 10.70 -5.30
CA LEU A 197 -8.02 10.97 -4.01
C LEU A 197 -6.80 11.86 -4.27
N THR A 198 -6.67 12.94 -3.49
CA THR A 198 -5.59 13.94 -3.65
C THR A 198 -4.70 13.96 -2.43
N LYS A 199 -3.41 14.28 -2.61
CA LYS A 199 -2.49 14.35 -1.47
C LYS A 199 -2.85 15.51 -0.52
N ASN A 200 -2.92 15.21 0.77
CA ASN A 200 -3.02 16.19 1.83
C ASN A 200 -1.62 16.73 2.25
N ALA A 201 -1.58 17.62 3.25
CA ALA A 201 -0.35 18.20 3.76
C ALA A 201 0.63 17.19 4.40
N GLU A 202 0.13 16.02 4.82
CA GLU A 202 0.94 14.92 5.36
C GLU A 202 1.43 13.96 4.26
N GLY A 203 1.07 14.19 2.99
CA GLY A 203 1.40 13.33 1.85
C GLY A 203 0.47 12.14 1.64
N LYS A 204 -0.56 11.96 2.48
CA LYS A 204 -1.57 10.89 2.35
C LYS A 204 -2.60 11.25 1.30
N PHE A 205 -3.11 10.27 0.56
CA PHE A 205 -4.20 10.51 -0.39
C PHE A 205 -5.55 10.49 0.33
N VAL A 206 -6.33 11.56 0.18
CA VAL A 206 -7.63 11.71 0.84
C VAL A 206 -8.72 12.06 -0.16
N GLY A 207 -9.95 11.66 0.14
CA GLY A 207 -11.12 12.02 -0.63
C GLY A 207 -12.40 11.83 0.17
N ASN A 208 -13.47 12.49 -0.24
CA ASN A 208 -14.80 12.32 0.32
C ASN A 208 -15.82 12.20 -0.81
N ALA A 209 -16.82 11.36 -0.62
CA ALA A 209 -17.93 11.25 -1.55
C ALA A 209 -19.24 10.91 -0.85
N ILE A 210 -20.34 11.40 -1.42
CA ILE A 210 -21.65 10.79 -1.25
C ILE A 210 -21.76 9.62 -2.21
N VAL A 211 -22.25 8.49 -1.71
CA VAL A 211 -22.36 7.24 -2.46
C VAL A 211 -23.73 6.62 -2.27
N MET A 212 -24.18 5.89 -3.29
CA MET A 212 -25.30 4.98 -3.14
C MET A 212 -24.86 3.75 -2.32
N PRO A 213 -25.79 3.08 -1.61
CA PRO A 213 -25.45 1.87 -0.88
C PRO A 213 -24.91 0.76 -1.78
N THR A 214 -24.03 -0.07 -1.21
CA THR A 214 -23.55 -1.28 -1.85
C THR A 214 -24.51 -2.45 -1.62
N ASP A 215 -24.37 -3.51 -2.42
CA ASP A 215 -25.15 -4.75 -2.33
C ASP A 215 -25.41 -5.20 -0.88
N THR A 216 -26.68 -5.33 -0.51
CA THR A 216 -27.08 -5.70 0.85
C THR A 216 -26.74 -7.14 1.20
N GLU A 217 -26.59 -7.99 0.18
CA GLU A 217 -26.27 -9.41 0.33
C GLU A 217 -24.75 -9.68 0.34
N ALA A 218 -23.93 -8.69 -0.01
CA ALA A 218 -22.49 -8.82 0.01
C ALA A 218 -21.93 -8.75 1.43
N SER A 219 -21.03 -9.68 1.76
CA SER A 219 -20.29 -9.68 3.03
C SER A 219 -19.03 -8.81 3.00
N ASN A 220 -18.55 -8.46 1.82
CA ASN A 220 -17.32 -7.70 1.61
C ASN A 220 -17.54 -6.57 0.60
N LEU A 221 -16.81 -5.47 0.77
CA LEU A 221 -16.70 -4.41 -0.23
C LEU A 221 -15.82 -4.86 -1.39
N SER A 222 -16.01 -4.22 -2.55
CA SER A 222 -15.14 -4.37 -3.72
C SER A 222 -14.46 -3.03 -3.98
N LEU A 223 -13.17 -2.94 -3.70
CA LEU A 223 -12.38 -1.72 -3.85
C LEU A 223 -11.25 -1.95 -4.85
N THR A 224 -11.05 -1.01 -5.76
CA THR A 224 -9.92 -1.01 -6.70
C THR A 224 -9.22 0.33 -6.68
N TYR A 225 -7.95 0.35 -6.28
CA TYR A 225 -7.09 1.53 -6.26
C TYR A 225 -6.22 1.53 -7.52
N SER A 226 -6.33 2.59 -8.33
CA SER A 226 -5.47 2.80 -9.50
C SER A 226 -4.38 3.81 -9.13
N VAL A 227 -3.13 3.34 -9.07
CA VAL A 227 -1.95 4.11 -8.70
C VAL A 227 -0.96 4.04 -9.86
N ASN A 228 -0.63 5.17 -10.47
CA ASN A 228 0.26 5.27 -11.65
C ASN A 228 -0.10 4.28 -12.78
N GLY A 229 -1.40 4.07 -13.01
CA GLY A 229 -1.91 3.17 -14.06
C GLY A 229 -1.86 1.69 -13.72
N THR A 230 -1.51 1.31 -12.48
CA THR A 230 -1.61 -0.07 -11.97
C THR A 230 -2.79 -0.17 -11.00
N ASP A 231 -3.63 -1.18 -11.22
CA ASP A 231 -4.81 -1.43 -10.40
C ASP A 231 -4.50 -2.45 -9.29
N TYR A 232 -4.95 -2.13 -8.08
CA TYR A 232 -4.79 -2.93 -6.87
C TYR A 232 -6.15 -3.14 -6.21
N THR A 233 -6.52 -4.38 -5.93
CA THR A 233 -7.84 -4.72 -5.37
C THR A 233 -7.78 -4.97 -3.87
N SER A 234 -8.85 -4.60 -3.17
CA SER A 234 -9.03 -4.85 -1.73
C SER A 234 -10.49 -5.21 -1.45
N THR A 235 -10.72 -6.19 -0.59
CA THR A 235 -12.06 -6.71 -0.28
C THR A 235 -12.32 -6.77 1.23
N PRO A 236 -12.36 -5.63 1.93
CA PRO A 236 -12.58 -5.63 3.37
C PRO A 236 -13.99 -6.09 3.72
N ALA A 237 -14.13 -6.73 4.87
CA ALA A 237 -15.42 -7.13 5.41
C ALA A 237 -16.32 -5.91 5.66
N GLY A 238 -17.61 -6.05 5.37
CA GLY A 238 -18.60 -5.00 5.54
C GLY A 238 -19.21 -4.51 4.24
N ARG A 239 -20.08 -3.51 4.37
CA ARG A 239 -20.83 -2.88 3.28
C ARG A 239 -21.13 -1.43 3.62
N ILE A 240 -21.40 -0.63 2.59
CA ILE A 240 -21.89 0.74 2.75
C ILE A 240 -23.42 0.70 2.70
N ALA A 241 -24.06 1.05 3.80
CA ALA A 241 -25.51 1.13 3.95
C ALA A 241 -25.98 2.58 3.95
N ALA A 242 -27.24 2.80 3.57
CA ALA A 242 -27.85 4.12 3.60
C ALA A 242 -27.83 4.75 4.99
N ASN A 243 -27.85 6.09 5.03
CA ASN A 243 -27.82 6.89 6.27
C ASN A 243 -26.59 6.61 7.16
N GLY A 244 -25.49 6.17 6.54
CA GLY A 244 -24.23 5.93 7.20
C GLY A 244 -23.16 6.95 6.84
N GLN A 245 -22.31 7.26 7.81
CA GLN A 245 -21.02 7.90 7.59
C GLN A 245 -19.93 6.85 7.79
N TYR A 246 -19.03 6.77 6.82
CA TYR A 246 -18.00 5.76 6.76
C TYR A 246 -16.63 6.38 6.64
N GLU A 247 -15.70 5.91 7.48
CA GLU A 247 -14.28 6.19 7.32
C GLU A 247 -13.59 4.95 6.77
N LEU A 248 -13.04 5.08 5.56
CA LEU A 248 -12.25 4.05 4.90
C LEU A 248 -10.77 4.42 5.04
N ALA A 249 -10.09 3.74 5.95
CA ALA A 249 -8.65 3.88 6.14
C ALA A 249 -7.93 2.74 5.42
N THR A 250 -7.08 3.10 4.46
CA THR A 250 -6.27 2.15 3.69
C THR A 250 -4.79 2.37 3.95
N THR A 251 -4.11 1.35 4.43
CA THR A 251 -2.65 1.37 4.58
C THR A 251 -2.02 0.54 3.48
N VAL A 252 -0.99 1.10 2.85
CA VAL A 252 -0.21 0.46 1.82
C VAL A 252 1.15 0.06 2.37
N GLU A 253 1.46 -1.23 2.31
CA GLU A 253 2.80 -1.73 2.61
C GLU A 253 3.47 -2.15 1.31
N ALA A 254 4.49 -1.39 0.91
CA ALA A 254 5.30 -1.68 -0.26
C ALA A 254 6.40 -2.69 0.12
N GLY A 255 6.35 -3.89 -0.48
CA GLY A 255 7.45 -4.86 -0.37
C GLY A 255 8.70 -4.38 -1.09
N SER A 256 9.88 -4.76 -0.58
CA SER A 256 11.22 -4.32 -1.00
C SER A 256 11.66 -4.74 -2.43
N SER A 257 10.78 -5.32 -3.23
CA SER A 257 11.01 -5.57 -4.66
C SER A 257 9.72 -5.37 -5.44
N SER A 258 9.78 -4.48 -6.43
CA SER A 258 8.69 -4.04 -7.30
C SER A 258 7.78 -5.17 -7.79
N SER A 259 6.60 -5.34 -7.17
CA SER A 259 5.33 -5.82 -7.76
C SER A 259 4.28 -6.26 -6.72
N LYS A 260 4.64 -6.37 -5.43
CA LYS A 260 3.65 -6.65 -4.37
C LYS A 260 3.37 -5.40 -3.54
N VAL A 261 2.13 -4.92 -3.64
CA VAL A 261 1.58 -3.83 -2.86
C VAL A 261 0.46 -4.43 -2.01
N ASN A 262 0.64 -4.45 -0.70
CA ASN A 262 -0.40 -4.92 0.22
C ASN A 262 -1.31 -3.75 0.58
N LEU A 263 -2.63 -3.95 0.44
CA LEU A 263 -3.64 -2.95 0.78
C LEU A 263 -4.50 -3.42 1.95
N ASN A 264 -4.30 -2.81 3.11
CA ASN A 264 -5.08 -3.06 4.31
C ASN A 264 -6.14 -1.97 4.43
N SER A 265 -7.40 -2.28 4.10
CA SER A 265 -8.51 -1.34 4.23
C SER A 265 -9.40 -1.73 5.40
N ALA A 266 -9.77 -0.77 6.24
CA ALA A 266 -10.77 -0.94 7.29
C ALA A 266 -11.88 0.10 7.11
N ILE A 267 -13.12 -0.31 7.38
CA ILE A 267 -14.29 0.58 7.31
C ILE A 267 -14.90 0.77 8.70
N THR A 268 -14.92 2.00 9.18
CA THR A 268 -15.61 2.39 10.42
C THR A 268 -16.96 2.98 10.07
N TYR A 269 -18.02 2.56 10.76
CA TYR A 269 -19.40 3.01 10.53
C TYR A 269 -19.91 3.85 11.71
N ALA A 270 -20.49 5.01 11.40
CA ALA A 270 -21.31 5.79 12.33
C ALA A 270 -22.65 6.14 11.69
N ALA A 271 -23.71 6.26 12.50
CA ALA A 271 -24.95 6.85 12.02
C ALA A 271 -24.73 8.34 11.75
N TRP A 272 -25.30 8.86 10.67
CA TRP A 272 -25.08 10.21 10.14
C TRP A 272 -25.39 11.35 11.15
N ASP A 273 -26.10 11.04 12.24
CA ASP A 273 -26.53 11.92 13.34
C ASP A 273 -25.86 11.59 14.70
N SER A 274 -24.82 10.75 14.72
CA SER A 274 -24.13 10.34 15.95
C SER A 274 -22.61 10.53 15.88
N THR A 275 -21.99 10.90 17.01
CA THR A 275 -20.53 11.06 17.13
C THR A 275 -19.79 9.74 16.95
N VAL A 276 -18.81 9.78 16.03
CA VAL A 276 -17.93 8.71 15.54
C VAL A 276 -17.37 7.80 16.65
N VAL A 277 -17.44 6.48 16.44
CA VAL A 277 -16.76 5.44 17.25
C VAL A 277 -15.72 4.75 16.37
N ASN A 278 -14.43 4.85 16.73
CA ASN A 278 -13.34 4.14 16.07
C ASN A 278 -13.44 2.63 16.30
N LEU A 279 -13.55 1.86 15.22
CA LEU A 279 -13.38 0.41 15.24
C LEU A 279 -12.27 0.03 14.25
N SER A 280 -11.17 -0.49 14.76
CA SER A 280 -10.16 -1.18 13.97
C SER A 280 -10.50 -2.66 13.90
N ASP A 281 -10.60 -3.20 12.69
CA ASP A 281 -10.58 -4.64 12.46
C ASP A 281 -9.38 -4.97 11.56
N SER A 282 -8.82 -6.16 11.74
CA SER A 282 -7.65 -6.66 11.02
C SER A 282 -7.99 -8.02 10.41
N PHE A 283 -7.72 -8.19 9.13
CA PHE A 283 -7.78 -9.50 8.48
C PHE A 283 -6.45 -9.77 7.76
N THR A 284 -5.96 -11.00 7.92
CA THR A 284 -4.73 -11.53 7.31
C THR A 284 -5.11 -12.35 6.06
N ILE A 285 -4.47 -12.07 4.92
CA ILE A 285 -4.48 -12.98 3.76
C ILE A 285 -3.40 -14.04 3.98
N ASP A 286 -3.82 -15.30 3.85
CA ASP A 286 -3.07 -16.53 4.09
C ASP A 286 -1.67 -16.55 3.44
N GLU A 287 -0.64 -16.79 4.26
CA GLU A 287 0.77 -16.87 3.88
C GLU A 287 1.04 -18.14 3.07
N THR A 288 1.59 -18.02 1.86
CA THR A 288 2.27 -19.17 1.21
C THR A 288 3.68 -18.89 0.70
N THR A 289 4.32 -17.76 1.03
CA THR A 289 5.78 -17.65 0.88
C THR A 289 6.34 -16.57 1.80
N PRO A 290 7.25 -16.88 2.75
CA PRO A 290 7.94 -15.87 3.55
C PRO A 290 8.73 -14.90 2.66
N ASP A 291 8.82 -13.64 3.06
CA ASP A 291 9.66 -12.64 2.39
C ASP A 291 11.11 -13.09 2.30
N LYS A 292 11.77 -12.74 1.17
CA LYS A 292 13.19 -13.04 1.01
C LYS A 292 14.00 -12.25 2.03
N GLN A 293 14.71 -12.93 2.90
CA GLN A 293 15.48 -12.32 3.97
C GLN A 293 16.93 -12.80 3.96
N TRP A 294 17.81 -12.01 4.58
CA TRP A 294 19.18 -12.43 4.81
C TRP A 294 19.19 -13.55 5.86
N MET A 295 19.53 -14.76 5.42
CA MET A 295 19.73 -15.94 6.25
C MET A 295 21.21 -16.05 6.63
N GLY A 296 21.49 -16.04 7.93
CA GLY A 296 22.85 -16.14 8.46
C GLY A 296 23.08 -15.30 9.72
N PRO A 297 24.34 -15.15 10.18
CA PRO A 297 25.53 -15.76 9.59
C PRO A 297 25.54 -17.27 9.84
N THR A 298 25.86 -18.06 8.83
CA THR A 298 26.11 -19.50 9.01
C THR A 298 27.61 -19.73 9.06
N ALA A 299 28.11 -20.25 10.18
CA ALA A 299 29.52 -20.56 10.34
C ALA A 299 29.98 -21.51 9.22
N LEU A 300 31.08 -21.16 8.57
CA LEU A 300 31.79 -22.00 7.63
C LEU A 300 32.96 -22.65 8.38
N PRO A 301 32.89 -23.96 8.68
CA PRO A 301 34.03 -24.66 9.26
C PRO A 301 35.20 -24.57 8.28
N ILE A 302 36.28 -23.93 8.71
CA ILE A 302 37.55 -23.90 8.00
C ILE A 302 38.53 -24.82 8.73
N SER A 303 39.36 -25.58 8.01
CA SER A 303 40.38 -26.42 8.65
C SER A 303 41.76 -26.21 8.04
N GLY A 304 42.77 -26.11 8.91
CA GLY A 304 44.16 -26.28 8.55
C GLY A 304 44.52 -27.76 8.56
N SER A 305 44.88 -28.29 7.39
CA SER A 305 45.60 -29.55 7.05
C SER A 305 45.58 -30.82 7.94
N ALA A 306 44.75 -30.97 8.99
CA ALA A 306 44.78 -32.15 9.86
C ALA A 306 43.40 -32.82 10.10
N ALA A 307 42.29 -32.20 9.70
CA ALA A 307 40.97 -32.84 9.72
C ALA A 307 40.59 -33.29 8.28
N PRO A 308 40.27 -34.58 8.04
CA PRO A 308 39.81 -35.01 6.73
C PRO A 308 38.48 -34.33 6.41
N GLY A 309 38.46 -33.39 5.45
CA GLY A 309 37.21 -32.92 4.86
C GLY A 309 37.06 -31.42 4.54
N TYR A 310 37.95 -30.53 5.00
CA TYR A 310 37.80 -29.09 4.77
C TYR A 310 39.07 -28.44 4.18
N ASP A 311 39.13 -28.38 2.85
CA ASP A 311 40.18 -27.70 2.05
C ASP A 311 39.62 -26.38 1.47
N ASN A 312 39.08 -25.54 2.36
CA ASN A 312 38.27 -24.38 1.99
C ASN A 312 38.80 -23.05 2.53
N PHE A 313 40.00 -23.07 3.11
CA PHE A 313 40.73 -21.87 3.51
C PHE A 313 42.23 -22.09 3.31
N TRP A 314 42.90 -21.14 2.68
CA TRP A 314 44.35 -21.07 2.69
C TRP A 314 44.83 -19.62 2.81
N ALA A 315 45.97 -19.45 3.45
CA ALA A 315 46.68 -18.19 3.51
C ALA A 315 48.02 -18.36 2.78
N SER A 316 48.43 -17.36 2.00
CA SER A 316 49.72 -17.40 1.29
C SER A 316 50.90 -17.43 2.29
N SER A 317 51.69 -18.52 2.30
CA SER A 317 52.94 -18.67 3.07
C SER A 317 53.90 -19.78 2.52
N ASP A 318 54.90 -19.42 1.72
CA ASP A 318 55.99 -20.25 1.18
C ASP A 318 57.22 -20.05 2.09
N GLY A 319 57.47 -21.07 2.90
CA GLY A 319 58.72 -21.20 3.62
C GLY A 319 59.80 -21.72 2.66
N GLY A 320 60.39 -20.83 1.86
CA GLY A 320 61.62 -21.14 1.15
C GLY A 320 62.72 -21.51 2.16
N ASP A 321 63.34 -22.68 1.98
CA ASP A 321 64.46 -23.17 2.80
C ASP A 321 65.52 -22.06 2.94
N SER A 322 65.66 -21.51 4.15
CA SER A 322 66.47 -20.31 4.42
C SER A 322 67.97 -20.50 4.15
N GLY A 323 68.41 -21.69 3.73
CA GLY A 323 69.82 -21.99 3.44
C GLY A 323 70.71 -22.06 4.68
N TRP A 324 70.14 -21.96 5.88
CA TRP A 324 70.84 -22.03 7.17
C TRP A 324 70.80 -23.41 7.84
N GLY A 325 70.29 -24.44 7.16
CA GLY A 325 70.27 -25.81 7.67
C GLY A 325 69.32 -26.03 8.87
N GLU A 326 68.52 -25.03 9.22
CA GLU A 326 67.45 -25.14 10.20
C GLU A 326 66.12 -24.85 9.47
N THR A 327 65.28 -25.88 9.37
CA THR A 327 63.91 -25.85 8.85
C THR A 327 63.03 -25.00 9.76
N PHE A 328 63.17 -23.69 9.67
CA PHE A 328 62.22 -22.77 10.27
C PHE A 328 61.03 -22.61 9.32
N TRP A 329 59.87 -23.11 9.78
CA TRP A 329 58.52 -22.91 9.22
C TRP A 329 58.10 -23.84 8.08
N GLN A 330 58.14 -25.15 8.35
CA GLN A 330 57.17 -26.05 7.73
C GLN A 330 55.80 -25.84 8.37
N TYR A 331 54.84 -25.41 7.54
CA TYR A 331 53.39 -25.54 7.69
C TYR A 331 52.87 -25.73 9.12
N ASN A 332 52.47 -24.65 9.78
CA ASN A 332 51.56 -24.76 10.92
C ASN A 332 50.47 -23.69 10.82
N LEU A 333 49.45 -23.99 10.00
CA LEU A 333 48.10 -23.50 10.27
C LEU A 333 47.73 -24.01 11.67
N TYR A 334 47.35 -23.11 12.56
CA TYR A 334 46.96 -23.43 13.93
C TYR A 334 45.78 -24.42 13.95
N ASP A 335 45.94 -25.56 14.62
CA ASP A 335 44.83 -26.30 15.22
C ASP A 335 44.48 -25.64 16.55
N GLY A 336 43.20 -25.62 16.94
CA GLY A 336 42.68 -24.80 18.04
C GLY A 336 43.12 -25.19 19.47
N ASN A 337 44.40 -25.50 19.72
CA ASN A 337 44.90 -25.81 21.06
C ASN A 337 45.52 -24.60 21.78
N LYS A 338 44.74 -23.97 22.66
CA LYS A 338 44.98 -22.70 23.37
C LYS A 338 46.21 -22.60 24.31
N THR A 339 47.20 -23.49 24.23
CA THR A 339 48.20 -23.66 25.32
C THR A 339 49.68 -23.43 25.02
N ASP A 340 50.12 -23.08 23.80
CA ASP A 340 51.52 -22.65 23.59
C ASP A 340 51.68 -21.38 22.72
N GLY A 341 52.39 -20.40 23.27
CA GLY A 341 52.37 -19.00 22.83
C GLY A 341 53.37 -18.63 21.74
N SER A 342 53.52 -19.41 20.66
CA SER A 342 54.63 -19.15 19.70
C SER A 342 54.34 -19.35 18.20
N ASN A 343 53.16 -18.98 17.67
CA ASN A 343 52.88 -19.14 16.22
C ASN A 343 52.78 -17.79 15.46
N TYR A 344 53.47 -17.67 14.33
CA TYR A 344 53.56 -16.47 13.47
C TYR A 344 52.92 -16.73 12.11
N TRP A 345 52.32 -15.70 11.51
CA TRP A 345 51.80 -15.72 10.13
C TRP A 345 52.75 -14.88 9.25
N CYS A 346 53.35 -15.48 8.23
CA CYS A 346 54.33 -14.85 7.32
C CYS A 346 53.93 -15.10 5.86
N PRO A 347 54.08 -14.11 4.94
CA PRO A 347 53.74 -14.23 3.52
C PRO A 347 54.71 -15.11 2.71
N ASP A 348 54.30 -15.31 1.45
CA ASP A 348 54.78 -16.33 0.51
C ASP A 348 56.20 -16.10 -0.02
N GLU A 349 56.72 -14.89 -0.02
CA GLU A 349 58.08 -14.66 -0.51
C GLU A 349 58.74 -13.52 0.28
N TRP A 350 60.06 -13.56 0.34
CA TRP A 350 60.85 -12.39 0.74
C TRP A 350 60.72 -11.23 -0.28
N ASP A 351 60.03 -11.45 -1.40
CA ASP A 351 59.51 -10.39 -2.26
C ASP A 351 58.17 -9.90 -1.73
N ARG A 352 58.23 -8.84 -0.90
CA ARG A 352 57.31 -7.68 -0.70
C ARG A 352 55.83 -7.79 -1.10
N THR A 353 55.23 -8.96 -1.13
CA THR A 353 53.85 -9.19 -1.53
C THR A 353 52.97 -9.19 -0.28
N ALA A 354 51.78 -8.60 -0.42
CA ALA A 354 50.84 -8.48 0.68
C ALA A 354 50.36 -9.87 1.14
N PRO A 355 50.24 -10.15 2.45
CA PRO A 355 49.55 -11.35 2.93
C PRO A 355 48.14 -11.43 2.36
N VAL A 356 47.72 -12.63 1.96
CA VAL A 356 46.40 -12.88 1.38
C VAL A 356 45.73 -14.08 2.05
N TRP A 357 44.45 -13.94 2.35
CA TRP A 357 43.56 -15.05 2.69
C TRP A 357 42.66 -15.41 1.52
N TYR A 358 42.54 -16.69 1.26
CA TYR A 358 41.65 -17.26 0.25
C TYR A 358 40.67 -18.19 0.93
N ILE A 359 39.39 -18.01 0.61
CA ILE A 359 38.28 -18.71 1.22
C ILE A 359 37.42 -19.31 0.11
N ASP A 360 37.11 -20.61 0.20
CA ASP A 360 36.06 -21.27 -0.59
C ASP A 360 34.81 -21.42 0.30
N LEU A 361 33.72 -20.75 -0.07
CA LEU A 361 32.44 -20.82 0.65
C LEU A 361 31.70 -22.15 0.42
N GLY A 362 32.28 -23.08 -0.33
CA GLY A 362 31.76 -24.41 -0.68
C GLY A 362 30.72 -24.39 -1.80
N ALA A 363 30.02 -23.27 -1.96
CA ALA A 363 29.10 -22.98 -3.06
C ALA A 363 29.00 -21.45 -3.23
N ALA A 364 28.38 -20.98 -4.32
CA ALA A 364 28.12 -19.56 -4.48
C ALA A 364 27.14 -19.06 -3.40
N LYS A 365 27.57 -18.06 -2.61
CA LYS A 365 26.81 -17.41 -1.53
C LYS A 365 26.67 -15.92 -1.80
N GLN A 366 25.70 -15.26 -1.18
CA GLN A 366 25.38 -13.84 -1.40
C GLN A 366 26.15 -12.87 -0.50
N GLY A 367 26.82 -13.38 0.53
CA GLY A 367 27.67 -12.57 1.39
C GLY A 367 28.55 -13.39 2.31
N VAL A 368 29.48 -12.69 2.97
CA VAL A 368 30.47 -13.27 3.88
C VAL A 368 30.67 -12.36 5.09
N THR A 369 31.02 -12.96 6.24
CA THR A 369 31.56 -12.28 7.41
C THR A 369 32.89 -12.93 7.74
N ILE A 370 33.91 -12.12 7.98
CA ILE A 370 35.23 -12.55 8.39
C ILE A 370 35.47 -11.96 9.76
N ASP A 371 35.55 -12.85 10.75
CA ASP A 371 35.92 -12.51 12.10
C ASP A 371 37.37 -12.94 12.31
N TYR A 372 38.19 -12.07 12.89
CA TYR A 372 39.56 -12.41 13.20
C TYR A 372 39.99 -11.79 14.52
N TRP A 373 40.93 -12.43 15.21
CA TRP A 373 41.44 -11.93 16.48
C TRP A 373 42.83 -11.37 16.29
N ASN A 374 43.04 -10.13 16.73
CA ASN A 374 44.40 -9.61 16.87
C ASN A 374 45.18 -10.50 17.84
N LYS A 375 46.41 -10.90 17.50
CA LYS A 375 47.22 -11.78 18.37
C LYS A 375 47.42 -11.19 19.78
N ALA A 376 47.32 -12.04 20.80
CA ALA A 376 47.62 -11.70 22.19
C ALA A 376 49.13 -11.85 22.50
N GLY A 377 49.72 -10.89 23.22
CA GLY A 377 51.13 -10.94 23.71
C GLY A 377 52.13 -10.00 23.01
N GLY A 378 53.19 -9.59 23.72
CA GLY A 378 54.26 -8.67 23.25
C GLY A 378 53.90 -7.17 23.33
N LYS A 379 54.69 -6.28 22.69
CA LYS A 379 54.39 -4.82 22.54
C LYS A 379 53.11 -4.53 21.69
N GLY A 380 52.08 -5.38 21.77
CA GLY A 380 50.82 -5.22 21.06
C GLY A 380 50.95 -5.41 19.55
N GLY A 381 51.35 -6.62 19.13
CA GLY A 381 51.71 -7.04 17.76
C GLY A 381 50.94 -6.42 16.59
N GLN A 382 51.55 -6.45 15.42
CA GLN A 382 51.11 -5.73 14.21
C GLN A 382 49.65 -6.08 13.83
N LYS A 383 48.77 -5.07 13.69
CA LYS A 383 47.31 -5.22 13.52
C LYS A 383 46.87 -4.87 12.11
N ILE A 384 45.95 -5.62 11.52
CA ILE A 384 45.38 -5.29 10.21
C ILE A 384 44.61 -3.98 10.32
N LYS A 385 44.91 -3.01 9.46
CA LYS A 385 44.18 -1.73 9.39
C LYS A 385 43.24 -1.69 8.20
N THR A 386 43.71 -2.07 7.02
CA THR A 386 42.85 -2.15 5.84
C THR A 386 43.04 -3.48 5.12
N MET A 387 41.95 -3.98 4.56
CA MET A 387 41.89 -5.25 3.86
C MET A 387 40.95 -5.12 2.66
N ASP A 388 41.47 -5.34 1.46
CA ASP A 388 40.66 -5.36 0.24
C ASP A 388 40.00 -6.73 0.08
N ILE A 389 38.69 -6.74 -0.11
CA ILE A 389 37.89 -7.95 -0.26
C ILE A 389 37.50 -8.09 -1.72
N TYR A 390 37.83 -9.23 -2.30
CA TYR A 390 37.51 -9.61 -3.66
C TYR A 390 36.72 -10.91 -3.67
N ALA A 391 35.97 -11.14 -4.74
CA ALA A 391 35.23 -12.38 -4.93
C ALA A 391 35.28 -12.89 -6.37
N SER A 392 35.10 -14.20 -6.55
CA SER A 392 35.05 -14.88 -7.84
C SER A 392 34.21 -16.17 -7.78
N ASN A 393 33.77 -16.65 -8.94
CA ASN A 393 33.18 -17.99 -9.12
C ASN A 393 34.11 -18.95 -9.87
N THR A 394 35.33 -18.51 -10.20
CA THR A 394 36.29 -19.31 -10.98
C THR A 394 37.27 -20.02 -10.05
N ARG A 395 37.26 -21.36 -10.05
CA ARG A 395 38.14 -22.17 -9.19
C ARG A 395 39.64 -21.94 -9.45
N ALA A 396 40.02 -21.62 -10.68
CA ALA A 396 41.41 -21.31 -11.03
C ALA A 396 41.94 -20.05 -10.31
N ASP A 397 41.07 -19.09 -9.98
CA ASP A 397 41.43 -17.88 -9.25
C ASP A 397 41.83 -18.22 -7.80
N TYR A 398 41.10 -19.14 -7.16
CA TYR A 398 41.39 -19.63 -5.80
C TYR A 398 42.71 -20.42 -5.72
N GLY A 399 43.11 -21.10 -6.80
CA GLY A 399 44.38 -21.83 -6.89
C GLY A 399 45.59 -20.98 -7.28
N GLY A 400 45.49 -19.64 -7.24
CA GLY A 400 46.59 -18.72 -7.56
C GLY A 400 46.90 -18.57 -9.06
N GLY A 401 46.07 -19.12 -9.96
CA GLY A 401 46.36 -19.23 -11.39
C GLY A 401 45.81 -18.13 -12.30
N ASN A 402 44.96 -17.22 -11.80
CA ASN A 402 44.31 -16.21 -12.64
C ASN A 402 43.93 -14.92 -11.88
N ALA A 403 43.78 -13.80 -12.63
CA ALA A 403 43.71 -12.43 -12.11
C ALA A 403 42.31 -11.79 -12.11
N ASP A 404 41.25 -12.51 -12.49
CA ASP A 404 39.91 -11.96 -12.72
C ASP A 404 39.05 -11.87 -11.45
N TRP A 405 39.61 -11.24 -10.42
CA TRP A 405 38.92 -11.01 -9.15
C TRP A 405 38.06 -9.74 -9.19
N VAL A 406 36.80 -9.83 -8.75
CA VAL A 406 35.93 -8.66 -8.60
C VAL A 406 36.15 -8.03 -7.23
N LYS A 407 36.57 -6.76 -7.17
CA LYS A 407 36.69 -6.03 -5.90
C LYS A 407 35.30 -5.72 -5.35
N ILE A 408 35.01 -6.19 -4.15
CA ILE A 408 33.74 -5.95 -3.45
C ILE A 408 33.83 -4.68 -2.62
N MET A 409 34.83 -4.58 -1.75
CA MET A 409 35.03 -3.41 -0.90
C MET A 409 36.44 -3.37 -0.30
N THR A 410 36.75 -2.27 0.40
CA THR A 410 37.90 -2.17 1.30
C THR A 410 37.37 -2.11 2.74
N PHE A 411 37.69 -3.12 3.54
CA PHE A 411 37.42 -3.13 4.97
C PHE A 411 38.47 -2.28 5.70
N THR A 412 38.03 -1.51 6.69
CA THR A 412 38.90 -0.76 7.60
C THR A 412 38.61 -1.15 9.04
N SER A 413 39.61 -1.69 9.73
CA SER A 413 39.50 -2.07 11.14
C SER A 413 39.45 -0.85 12.04
N ASP A 414 38.57 -0.89 13.04
CA ASP A 414 38.51 0.04 14.16
C ASP A 414 39.35 -0.43 15.36
N LYS A 415 39.76 -1.70 15.39
CA LYS A 415 40.54 -2.33 16.48
C LYS A 415 42.03 -2.30 16.20
N THR A 416 42.59 -1.12 16.02
CA THR A 416 44.01 -0.95 15.66
C THR A 416 44.85 -0.27 16.73
N THR A 417 44.31 -0.02 17.92
CA THR A 417 45.03 0.65 19.02
C THR A 417 46.16 -0.25 19.52
N PRO A 418 47.44 0.19 19.49
CA PRO A 418 48.55 -0.54 20.11
C PRO A 418 48.23 -0.92 21.55
N THR A 419 48.68 -2.11 21.95
CA THR A 419 48.46 -2.76 23.27
C THR A 419 47.01 -2.98 23.74
N THR A 420 46.10 -2.02 23.56
CA THR A 420 44.70 -2.08 24.00
C THR A 420 43.89 -3.11 23.22
N ASP A 421 44.03 -3.11 21.89
CA ASP A 421 43.27 -4.03 21.02
C ASP A 421 44.01 -5.37 20.79
N ALA A 422 44.98 -5.72 21.64
CA ALA A 422 45.63 -7.03 21.58
C ALA A 422 44.65 -8.11 22.08
N GLY A 423 44.48 -9.19 21.31
CA GLY A 423 43.44 -10.18 21.59
C GLY A 423 42.01 -9.76 21.22
N ALA A 424 41.81 -8.54 20.70
CA ALA A 424 40.48 -8.07 20.32
C ALA A 424 39.96 -8.80 19.08
N GLN A 425 38.69 -9.19 19.13
CA GLN A 425 37.95 -9.63 17.95
C GLN A 425 37.71 -8.42 17.03
N VAL A 426 37.94 -8.64 15.74
CA VAL A 426 37.59 -7.73 14.67
C VAL A 426 36.60 -8.43 13.77
N THR A 427 35.46 -7.78 13.52
CA THR A 427 34.45 -8.30 12.61
C THR A 427 34.33 -7.38 11.40
N THR A 428 34.21 -7.97 10.21
CA THR A 428 33.81 -7.21 9.03
C THR A 428 32.33 -6.85 9.03
N GLY A 429 31.52 -7.46 9.91
CA GLY A 429 30.08 -7.53 9.74
C GLY A 429 29.68 -8.28 8.47
N LYS A 430 28.42 -8.15 8.06
CA LYS A 430 27.93 -8.73 6.80
C LYS A 430 28.46 -7.94 5.61
N ILE A 431 29.32 -8.56 4.82
CA ILE A 431 29.70 -8.07 3.50
C ILE A 431 28.74 -8.69 2.50
N ALA A 432 27.78 -7.91 2.02
CA ALA A 432 26.89 -8.32 0.93
C ALA A 432 27.62 -8.13 -0.41
N PHE A 433 27.58 -9.13 -1.29
CA PHE A 433 28.14 -9.00 -2.64
C PHE A 433 27.24 -8.16 -3.57
N SER A 434 25.95 -8.04 -3.21
CA SER A 434 24.95 -7.12 -3.76
C SER A 434 23.90 -6.83 -2.68
N GLU A 435 23.31 -5.63 -2.67
CA GLU A 435 22.33 -5.25 -1.64
C GLU A 435 21.04 -6.09 -1.71
N ASP A 436 20.64 -6.49 -2.92
CA ASP A 436 19.42 -7.26 -3.22
C ASP A 436 19.62 -8.79 -3.26
N GLY A 437 20.84 -9.27 -2.98
CA GLY A 437 21.18 -10.69 -3.02
C GLY A 437 21.17 -11.32 -4.41
N SER A 438 21.15 -10.52 -5.49
CA SER A 438 21.17 -11.00 -6.89
C SER A 438 22.52 -11.58 -7.31
N VAL A 439 23.60 -11.14 -6.66
CA VAL A 439 24.98 -11.57 -6.94
C VAL A 439 25.45 -12.56 -5.88
N SER A 440 26.04 -13.66 -6.33
CA SER A 440 26.64 -14.67 -5.48
C SER A 440 28.03 -15.08 -5.96
N TYR A 441 28.94 -15.30 -5.02
CA TYR A 441 30.30 -15.77 -5.28
C TYR A 441 30.66 -16.97 -4.39
N GLN A 442 31.48 -17.88 -4.90
CA GLN A 442 32.00 -19.02 -4.15
C GLN A 442 33.34 -18.73 -3.50
N TYR A 443 34.24 -18.03 -4.20
CA TYR A 443 35.61 -17.79 -3.74
C TYR A 443 35.76 -16.34 -3.27
N VAL A 444 36.41 -16.15 -2.13
CA VAL A 444 36.70 -14.84 -1.55
C VAL A 444 38.21 -14.71 -1.34
N LYS A 445 38.77 -13.56 -1.69
CA LYS A 445 40.17 -13.20 -1.49
C LYS A 445 40.27 -11.94 -0.66
N CYS A 446 41.05 -11.98 0.41
CA CYS A 446 41.25 -10.88 1.34
C CYS A 446 42.71 -10.47 1.30
N VAL A 447 43.00 -9.29 0.77
CA VAL A 447 44.37 -8.76 0.61
C VAL A 447 44.61 -7.71 1.66
N MET A 448 45.58 -7.91 2.57
CA MET A 448 45.92 -6.91 3.58
C MET A 448 46.66 -5.76 2.90
N THR A 449 46.14 -4.53 3.03
CA THR A 449 46.70 -3.36 2.34
C THR A 449 47.42 -2.39 3.27
N SER A 450 47.11 -2.44 4.58
CA SER A 450 47.88 -1.73 5.59
C SER A 450 47.73 -2.37 6.97
N LYS A 451 48.70 -2.07 7.84
CA LYS A 451 48.73 -2.49 9.24
C LYS A 451 49.08 -1.33 10.17
N VAL A 452 48.79 -1.48 11.46
CA VAL A 452 49.32 -0.61 12.52
C VAL A 452 50.44 -1.36 13.25
N ASN A 453 51.60 -0.72 13.33
CA ASN A 453 52.77 -1.26 14.03
C ASN A 453 52.64 -1.11 15.56
N PRO A 454 53.56 -1.71 16.34
CA PRO A 454 53.55 -1.60 17.81
C PRO A 454 53.59 -0.17 18.36
N ASP A 455 54.11 0.79 17.59
CA ASP A 455 54.22 2.20 17.97
C ASP A 455 53.00 3.04 17.54
N GLY A 456 52.00 2.42 16.90
CA GLY A 456 50.77 3.09 16.46
C GLY A 456 50.82 3.72 15.07
N ALA A 457 51.93 3.58 14.34
CA ALA A 457 52.05 4.07 12.98
C ALA A 457 51.36 3.12 11.98
N THR A 458 50.63 3.69 11.03
CA THR A 458 50.11 2.95 9.87
C THR A 458 51.24 2.69 8.88
N ILE A 459 51.39 1.43 8.48
CA ILE A 459 52.42 0.96 7.55
C ILE A 459 51.75 0.21 6.40
N THR A 460 52.17 0.47 5.17
CA THR A 460 51.70 -0.19 3.94
C THR A 460 52.56 -1.39 3.55
N ASP A 461 53.77 -1.49 4.09
CA ASP A 461 54.59 -2.70 4.05
C ASP A 461 54.02 -3.73 5.03
N VAL A 462 53.21 -4.65 4.53
CA VAL A 462 52.35 -5.56 5.34
C VAL A 462 52.97 -6.93 5.62
N LEU A 463 54.29 -7.09 5.48
CA LEU A 463 55.01 -8.37 5.56
C LEU A 463 54.80 -9.21 6.84
N ASP A 464 54.33 -8.61 7.94
CA ASP A 464 53.95 -9.37 9.14
C ASP A 464 52.62 -8.84 9.68
N VAL A 465 51.55 -9.62 9.60
CA VAL A 465 50.29 -9.33 10.29
C VAL A 465 50.03 -10.44 11.29
N ASN A 466 49.72 -10.08 12.53
CA ASN A 466 49.59 -11.06 13.61
C ASN A 466 48.11 -11.29 13.93
N VAL A 467 47.57 -12.37 13.37
CA VAL A 467 46.22 -12.84 13.65
C VAL A 467 46.30 -14.11 14.49
N GLY A 468 45.54 -14.16 15.58
CA GLY A 468 45.48 -15.33 16.46
C GLY A 468 44.52 -16.40 15.96
N GLU A 469 43.40 -15.98 15.38
CA GLU A 469 42.31 -16.85 14.95
C GLU A 469 41.52 -16.16 13.84
N VAL A 470 40.94 -16.96 12.94
CA VAL A 470 40.02 -16.52 11.89
C VAL A 470 38.80 -17.41 11.92
N GLU A 471 37.62 -16.82 11.90
CA GLU A 471 36.35 -17.48 11.68
C GLU A 471 35.68 -16.87 10.45
N VAL A 472 35.08 -17.73 9.63
CA VAL A 472 34.36 -17.31 8.44
C VAL A 472 32.91 -17.74 8.58
N SER A 473 32.00 -16.86 8.22
CA SER A 473 30.58 -17.20 8.08
C SER A 473 30.06 -16.73 6.73
N TYR A 474 29.09 -17.43 6.17
CA TYR A 474 28.42 -17.01 4.94
C TYR A 474 26.97 -16.58 5.19
N TRP A 475 26.45 -15.83 4.23
CA TRP A 475 25.09 -15.33 4.19
C TRP A 475 24.40 -15.74 2.91
N GLU A 476 23.12 -16.07 3.02
CA GLU A 476 22.23 -16.34 1.89
C GLU A 476 21.08 -15.35 1.89
N PHE A 477 20.53 -15.06 0.71
CA PHE A 477 19.34 -14.22 0.57
C PHE A 477 18.22 -15.11 0.01
N LYS A 478 17.25 -15.48 0.87
CA LYS A 478 16.29 -16.56 0.59
C LYS A 478 14.88 -16.14 0.85
#